data_AF-A0A9X0KXP4-F1
#
_entry.id   AF-A0A9X0KXP4-F1
#
_cell.length_a   1.000
_cell.length_b   1.000
_cell.length_c   1.000
_cell.angle_alpha   90.00
_cell.angle_beta   90.00
_cell.angle_gamma   90.00
#
_symmetry.space_group_name_H-M   'P 1'
#
loop_
_entity.id
_entity.type
_entity.pdbx_description
1 polymer ?
#
loop_
_entity_poly.entity_id
_entity_poly.type
_entity_poly.pdbx_seq_one_letter_code
_entity_poly.pdbx_strand_id
1 'polypeptide(L)' 'GSGLHPRTDLLLPDYLFYALTHVHQSGHWKQLATGTLSLVNIRVSDVRSIELSPR' A
#
# COMPACT_ATOMS: atom_id res chain seq x y z
N GLY A 1 -13.51 -8.26 -28.83
CA GLY A 1 -12.28 -8.16 -28.03
C GLY A 1 -12.45 -7.03 -27.06
N SER A 2 -12.68 -7.32 -25.79
CA SER A 2 -12.88 -6.31 -24.74
C SER A 2 -11.82 -6.51 -23.68
N GLY A 3 -10.72 -5.77 -23.79
CA GLY A 3 -9.68 -5.73 -22.77
C GLY A 3 -10.16 -4.88 -21.61
N LEU A 4 -10.49 -5.53 -20.49
CA LEU A 4 -10.70 -4.89 -19.19
C LEU A 4 -9.39 -4.25 -18.76
N HIS A 5 -9.18 -2.97 -19.09
CA HIS A 5 -8.11 -2.20 -18.46
C HIS A 5 -8.56 -1.90 -17.02
N PRO A 6 -7.76 -2.22 -15.99
CA PRO A 6 -8.06 -1.83 -14.63
C PRO A 6 -8.19 -0.30 -14.59
N ARG A 7 -9.32 0.22 -14.09
CA ARG A 7 -9.57 1.67 -13.99
C ARG A 7 -8.68 2.29 -12.91
N THR A 8 -7.41 2.51 -13.24
CA THR A 8 -6.52 3.38 -12.45
C THR A 8 -6.95 4.84 -12.52
N ASP A 9 -7.79 5.21 -13.50
CA ASP A 9 -8.30 6.57 -13.69
C ASP A 9 -9.19 7.07 -12.54
N LEU A 10 -9.65 6.19 -11.65
CA LEU A 10 -10.50 6.53 -10.50
C LEU A 10 -9.68 6.95 -9.27
N LEU A 11 -8.37 6.67 -9.26
CA LEU A 11 -7.50 7.09 -8.16
C LEU A 11 -7.09 8.54 -8.44
N LEU A 12 -7.68 9.49 -7.70
CA LEU A 12 -7.04 10.80 -7.59
C LEU A 12 -5.58 10.56 -7.16
N PRO A 13 -4.58 11.15 -7.82
CA PRO A 13 -3.17 10.96 -7.48
C PRO A 13 -2.90 11.12 -5.98
N ASP A 14 -3.64 12.02 -5.33
CA ASP A 14 -3.54 12.27 -3.89
C ASP A 14 -4.18 11.18 -3.02
N TYR A 15 -5.18 10.45 -3.53
CA TYR A 15 -5.86 9.40 -2.77
C TYR A 15 -4.89 8.29 -2.36
N LEU A 16 -4.00 7.88 -3.26
CA LEU A 16 -3.00 6.86 -2.95
C LEU A 16 -2.01 7.36 -1.88
N PHE A 17 -1.63 8.63 -1.95
CA PHE A 17 -0.79 9.25 -0.94
C PHE A 17 -1.47 9.24 0.44
N TYR A 18 -2.74 9.65 0.53
CA TYR A 18 -3.49 9.64 1.79
C TYR A 18 -3.75 8.22 2.31
N ALA A 19 -4.05 7.27 1.43
CA ALA A 19 -4.24 5.87 1.78
C ALA A 19 -2.96 5.27 2.39
N LEU A 20 -1.81 5.45 1.73
CA LEU A 20 -0.53 4.97 2.24
C LEU A 20 -0.09 5.70 3.51
N THR A 21 -0.43 6.99 3.64
CA THR A 21 -0.20 7.76 4.88
C THR A 21 -1.01 7.19 6.04
N HIS A 22 -2.28 6.83 5.80
CA HIS A 22 -3.13 6.19 6.80
C HIS A 22 -2.57 4.83 7.24
N VAL A 23 -2.14 3.99 6.29
CA VAL A 23 -1.48 2.71 6.58
C VAL A 23 -0.20 2.89 7.40
N HIS A 24 0.56 3.96 7.13
CA HIS A 24 1.74 4.29 7.93
C HIS A 24 1.38 4.71 9.36
N GLN A 25 0.39 5.57 9.52
CA GLN A 25 -0.05 6.07 10.82
C GLN A 25 -0.70 4.99 11.70
N SER A 26 -1.35 3.98 11.10
CA SER A 26 -1.90 2.83 11.84
C SER A 26 -0.85 1.88 12.40
N GLY A 27 0.43 2.06 12.02
CA GLY A 27 1.53 1.22 12.47
C GLY A 27 1.62 -0.12 11.74
N HIS A 28 0.84 -0.33 10.67
CA HIS A 28 0.81 -1.58 9.90
C HIS A 28 2.20 -2.01 9.44
N TRP A 29 3.00 -1.08 8.92
CA TRP A 29 4.37 -1.36 8.47
C TRP A 29 5.30 -1.83 9.59
N LYS A 30 5.08 -1.40 10.83
CA LYS A 30 5.91 -1.83 11.97
C LYS A 30 5.75 -3.33 12.27
N GLN A 31 4.59 -3.91 11.92
CA GLN A 31 4.33 -5.33 12.11
C GLN A 31 4.95 -6.19 11.00
N LEU A 32 5.11 -5.62 9.80
CA LEU A 32 5.66 -6.30 8.62
C LEU A 32 7.16 -6.05 8.45
N ALA A 33 7.66 -5.00 9.09
CA ALA A 33 9.07 -4.63 9.12
C ALA A 33 9.95 -5.80 9.60
N THR A 34 10.93 -6.16 8.77
CA THR A 34 11.96 -7.16 9.10
C THR A 34 13.35 -6.53 9.06
N GLY A 35 14.34 -7.21 9.64
CA GLY A 35 15.73 -6.79 9.62
C GLY A 35 16.28 -6.49 11.02
N THR A 36 17.28 -5.62 11.10
CA THR A 36 17.94 -5.23 12.35
C THR A 36 17.53 -3.81 12.75
N LEU A 37 17.89 -3.40 13.97
CA LEU A 37 17.68 -2.02 14.45
C LEU A 37 18.33 -0.95 13.55
N SER A 38 19.32 -1.33 12.73
CA SER A 38 20.05 -0.44 11.83
C SER A 38 19.57 -0.51 10.37
N LEU A 39 18.83 -1.54 9.97
CA LEU A 39 18.31 -1.68 8.62
C LEU A 39 16.98 -2.43 8.65
N VAL A 40 15.91 -1.65 8.50
CA VAL A 40 14.53 -2.15 8.45
C VAL A 40 14.05 -2.16 7.01
N ASN A 41 13.44 -3.26 6.57
CA ASN A 41 12.85 -3.37 5.24
C ASN A 41 11.43 -3.96 5.30
N ILE A 42 10.67 -3.70 4.24
CA ILE A 42 9.41 -4.38 3.91
C ILE A 42 9.55 -5.02 2.52
N ARG A 43 8.90 -6.15 2.29
CA ARG A 43 8.97 -6.84 1.00
C ARG A 43 7.94 -6.26 0.03
N VAL A 44 8.22 -6.37 -1.26
CA VAL A 44 7.26 -6.00 -2.32
C VAL A 44 5.96 -6.82 -2.21
N SER A 45 6.04 -8.08 -1.74
CA SER A 45 4.86 -8.92 -1.47
C SER A 45 3.94 -8.30 -0.42
N ASP A 46 4.52 -7.68 0.61
CA ASP A 46 3.80 -7.13 1.76
C ASP A 46 3.03 -5.87 1.35
N VAL A 47 3.59 -5.07 0.43
CA VAL A 47 2.91 -3.93 -0.18
C VAL A 47 1.79 -4.37 -1.11
N ARG A 48 2.01 -5.44 -1.89
CA ARG A 48 1.03 -5.96 -2.85
C ARG A 48 -0.21 -6.53 -2.17
N SER A 49 -0.08 -7.09 -0.96
CA SER A 49 -1.21 -7.67 -0.22
C SER A 49 -2.07 -6.64 0.50
N ILE A 50 -1.80 -5.34 0.37
CA ILE A 50 -2.61 -4.30 1.02
C ILE A 50 -3.94 -4.19 0.32
N GLU A 51 -5.00 -4.57 1.04
CA GLU A 51 -6.36 -4.38 0.59
C GLU A 51 -6.84 -2.97 0.97
N LEU A 52 -6.91 -2.10 -0.04
CA LEU A 52 -7.56 -0.81 0.07
C LEU A 52 -9.07 -1.03 -0.08
N SER A 53 -9.78 -1.18 1.04
CA SER A 53 -11.25 -1.24 1.03
C SER A 53 -11.81 0.18 1.00
N PRO A 54 -12.56 0.57 -0.06
CA PRO A 54 -13.38 1.77 0.01
C PRO A 54 -14.50 1.51 1.02
N ARG A 55 -14.63 2.38 2.03
CA ARG A 55 -15.81 2.43 2.89
C ARG A 55 -16.93 3.21 2.24
#